data_AF-A0AA51CD96-F1
#
_entry.id   AF-A0AA51CD96-F1
#
_cell.length_a   1.000
_cell.length_b   1.000
_cell.length_c   1.000
_cell.angle_alpha   90.00
_cell.angle_beta   90.00
_cell.angle_gamma   90.00
#
_symmetry.space_group_name_H-M   'P 1'
#
loop_
_entity.id
_entity.type
_entity.pdbx_description
1 polymer ?
#
loop_
_entity_poly.entity_id
_entity_poly.type
_entity_poly.pdbx_seq_one_letter_code
_entity_poly.pdbx_strand_id
1 'polypeptide(L)'
;MEEVRFSIESIMEKEDYRRFLYTATFFRNKIVIPLIGLIALVGAIIISWNSEGIHWGTTLIAWIFLFILAIATVCFKVERKNKRRITTDKTGTFGSVSLLKFYDEKVEMRKWR
;
A
#
# COMPACT_ATOMS: atom_id res chain seq x y z
N MET A 1 -10.77 42.36 -6.59
CA MET A 1 -10.08 41.16 -7.11
C MET A 1 -9.52 40.45 -5.90
N GLU A 2 -9.88 39.20 -5.66
CA GLU A 2 -9.31 38.45 -4.52
C GLU A 2 -7.81 38.20 -4.79
N GLU A 3 -6.96 38.66 -3.88
CA GLU A 3 -5.52 38.46 -3.98
C GLU A 3 -5.15 37.03 -3.55
N VAL A 4 -4.25 36.41 -4.31
CA VAL A 4 -3.72 35.07 -3.98
C VAL A 4 -2.70 35.25 -2.86
N ARG A 5 -2.92 34.63 -1.69
CA ARG A 5 -1.96 34.71 -0.58
C ARG A 5 -0.71 33.89 -0.85
N PHE A 6 -0.88 32.68 -1.36
CA PHE A 6 0.23 31.83 -1.81
C PHE A 6 -0.29 30.74 -2.76
N SER A 7 0.61 30.26 -3.62
CA SER A 7 0.36 29.18 -4.58
C SER A 7 1.33 28.03 -4.36
N ILE A 8 0.83 26.80 -4.40
CA ILE A 8 1.63 25.58 -4.27
C ILE A 8 1.50 24.77 -5.55
N GLU A 9 2.64 24.40 -6.14
CA GLU A 9 2.71 23.43 -7.22
C GLU A 9 3.00 22.05 -6.63
N SER A 10 2.15 21.08 -6.94
CA SER A 10 2.31 19.69 -6.52
C SER A 10 2.25 18.77 -7.72
N ILE A 11 3.21 17.85 -7.80
CA ILE A 11 3.25 16.81 -8.82
C ILE A 11 3.04 15.48 -8.11
N MET A 12 2.08 14.70 -8.59
CA MET A 12 1.89 13.33 -8.12
C MET A 12 2.42 12.36 -9.17
N GLU A 13 3.63 11.86 -8.93
CA GLU A 13 4.20 10.79 -9.75
C GLU A 13 3.55 9.44 -9.44
N LYS A 14 3.53 8.56 -10.44
CA LYS A 14 3.00 7.19 -10.29
C LYS A 14 3.81 6.38 -9.28
N GLU A 15 5.12 6.61 -9.23
CA GLU A 15 6.05 5.99 -8.29
C GLU A 15 5.67 6.33 -6.84
N ASP A 16 5.46 7.61 -6.55
CA ASP A 16 5.10 8.11 -5.22
C ASP A 16 3.73 7.61 -4.77
N TYR A 17 2.75 7.59 -5.68
CA TYR A 17 1.44 7.02 -5.39
C TYR A 17 1.52 5.51 -5.06
N ARG A 18 2.37 4.76 -5.77
CA ARG A 18 2.62 3.34 -5.48
C ARG A 18 3.22 3.17 -4.09
N ARG A 19 4.25 3.95 -3.73
CA ARG A 19 4.88 3.91 -2.40
C ARG A 19 3.88 4.26 -1.29
N PHE A 20 3.07 5.31 -1.49
CA PHE A 20 2.02 5.70 -0.56
C PHE A 20 1.02 4.58 -0.32
N LEU A 21 0.57 3.87 -1.36
CA LEU A 21 -0.41 2.80 -1.22
C LEU A 21 0.13 1.58 -0.46
N TYR A 22 1.39 1.23 -0.66
CA TYR A 22 2.03 0.19 0.14
C TYR A 22 2.06 0.58 1.62
N THR A 23 2.54 1.80 1.91
CA THR A 23 2.52 2.35 3.27
C THR A 23 1.12 2.37 3.84
N ALA A 24 0.13 2.87 3.09
CA ALA A 24 -1.25 2.90 3.52
C ALA A 24 -1.84 1.50 3.73
N THR A 25 -1.43 0.49 2.97
CA THR A 25 -1.99 -0.88 3.14
C THR A 25 -1.51 -1.51 4.45
N PHE A 26 -0.23 -1.37 4.77
CA PHE A 26 0.36 -2.00 5.95
C PHE A 26 0.24 -1.14 7.22
N PHE A 27 0.29 0.20 7.10
CA PHE A 27 0.22 1.12 8.24
C PHE A 27 -1.18 1.63 8.57
N ARG A 28 -2.18 1.46 7.69
CA ARG A 28 -3.57 1.84 8.02
C ARG A 28 -4.15 1.03 9.18
N ASN A 29 -3.70 -0.21 9.34
CA ASN A 29 -4.05 -1.01 10.51
C ASN A 29 -2.84 -1.79 11.00
N LYS A 30 -2.23 -1.31 12.09
CA LYS A 30 -1.04 -1.90 12.73
C LYS A 30 -1.22 -3.37 13.13
N ILE A 31 -2.47 -3.85 13.22
CA ILE A 31 -2.82 -5.23 13.60
C ILE A 31 -2.62 -6.22 12.44
N VAL A 32 -2.59 -5.75 11.18
CA VAL A 32 -2.55 -6.63 10.00
C VAL A 32 -1.27 -7.46 9.95
N ILE A 33 -0.10 -6.86 10.21
CA ILE A 33 1.19 -7.57 10.17
C ILE A 33 1.26 -8.66 11.27
N PRO A 34 0.96 -8.35 12.56
CA PRO A 34 0.87 -9.39 13.59
C PRO A 34 -0.12 -10.50 13.26
N LEU A 35 -1.29 -10.17 12.71
CA LEU A 35 -2.32 -11.16 12.35
C LEU A 35 -1.83 -12.11 11.25
N ILE A 36 -1.16 -11.58 10.22
CA ILE A 36 -0.52 -12.40 9.18
C ILE A 36 0.53 -13.33 9.80
N GLY A 37 1.32 -12.83 10.74
CA GLY A 37 2.30 -13.62 11.50
C GLY A 37 1.67 -14.77 12.27
N LEU A 38 0.55 -14.52 12.95
CA LEU A 38 -0.20 -15.53 13.71
C LEU A 38 -0.81 -16.60 12.80
N ILE A 39 -1.45 -16.20 11.69
CA ILE A 39 -2.04 -17.15 10.74
C ILE A 39 -0.95 -18.01 10.09
N ALA A 40 0.18 -17.39 9.71
CA ALA A 40 1.33 -18.13 9.19
C ALA A 40 1.89 -19.13 10.22
N LEU A 41 1.89 -18.76 11.51
CA LEU A 41 2.39 -19.63 12.59
C LEU A 41 1.48 -20.85 12.77
N VAL A 42 0.16 -20.67 12.75
CA VAL A 42 -0.79 -21.78 12.76
C VAL A 42 -0.58 -22.70 11.56
N GLY A 43 -0.41 -22.15 10.35
CA GLY A 43 -0.12 -22.93 9.15
C GLY A 43 1.20 -23.72 9.27
N ALA A 44 2.25 -23.11 9.83
CA ALA A 44 3.54 -23.76 10.01
C ALA A 44 3.49 -24.92 11.02
N ILE A 45 2.73 -24.76 12.10
CA ILE A 45 2.48 -25.82 13.08
C ILE A 45 1.78 -27.01 12.42
N ILE A 46 0.73 -26.76 11.62
CA ILE A 46 0.00 -27.81 10.90
C ILE A 46 0.93 -28.58 9.94
N ILE A 47 1.77 -27.87 9.18
CA ILE A 47 2.72 -28.50 8.23
C ILE A 47 3.76 -29.36 8.96
N SER A 48 4.16 -28.95 10.16
CA SER A 48 5.25 -29.57 10.91
C SER A 48 4.76 -30.61 11.91
N TRP A 49 3.44 -30.86 11.96
CA TRP A 49 2.82 -31.84 12.82
C TRP A 49 2.87 -33.22 12.15
N ASN A 50 3.73 -34.09 12.67
CA ASN A 50 3.80 -35.50 12.27
C ASN A 50 3.57 -36.42 13.47
N SER A 51 3.58 -37.74 13.22
CA SER A 51 3.39 -38.80 14.22
C SER A 51 4.40 -38.78 15.38
N GLU A 52 5.58 -38.18 15.18
CA GLU A 52 6.62 -38.01 16.20
C GLU A 52 6.50 -36.70 17.00
N GLY A 53 5.50 -35.86 16.67
CA GLY A 53 5.28 -34.55 17.28
C GLY A 53 5.64 -33.38 16.36
N ILE A 54 5.96 -32.23 16.97
CA ILE A 54 6.26 -30.99 16.26
C ILE A 54 7.79 -30.81 16.17
N HIS A 55 8.32 -30.81 14.95
CA HIS A 55 9.71 -30.45 14.72
C HIS A 55 9.86 -28.92 14.66
N TRP A 56 10.46 -28.33 15.69
CA TRP A 56 10.61 -26.87 15.79
C TRP A 56 11.44 -26.25 14.67
N GLY A 57 12.46 -26.97 14.17
CA GLY A 57 13.31 -26.49 13.07
C GLY A 57 12.55 -26.31 11.76
N THR A 58 11.75 -27.31 11.37
CA THR A 58 10.90 -27.23 10.16
C THR A 58 9.76 -26.23 10.36
N THR A 59 9.23 -26.12 11.58
CA THR A 59 8.18 -25.13 11.93
C THR A 59 8.68 -23.70 11.72
N LEU A 60 9.90 -23.38 12.17
CA LEU A 60 10.46 -22.03 12.00
C LEU A 60 10.67 -21.68 10.52
N ILE A 61 11.20 -22.62 9.73
CA ILE A 61 11.43 -22.41 8.29
C ILE A 61 10.10 -22.25 7.55
N ALA A 62 9.12 -23.12 7.83
CA ALA A 62 7.79 -23.05 7.24
C ALA A 62 7.08 -21.74 7.63
N TRP A 63 7.24 -21.29 8.86
CA TRP A 63 6.66 -20.03 9.33
C TRP A 63 7.22 -18.82 8.59
N ILE A 64 8.55 -18.71 8.49
CA ILE A 64 9.21 -17.63 7.74
C ILE A 64 8.78 -17.66 6.27
N PHE A 65 8.76 -18.85 5.66
CA PHE A 65 8.35 -19.01 4.26
C PHE A 65 6.90 -18.57 4.03
N LEU A 66 5.96 -19.05 4.85
CA LEU A 66 4.55 -18.68 4.77
C LEU A 66 4.33 -17.18 5.04
N PHE A 67 5.08 -16.60 5.96
CA PHE A 67 4.99 -15.18 6.28
C PHE A 67 5.43 -14.31 5.09
N ILE A 68 6.57 -14.62 4.48
CA ILE A 68 7.05 -13.93 3.28
C ILE A 68 6.04 -14.09 2.14
N LEU A 69 5.54 -15.30 1.93
CA LEU A 69 4.55 -15.57 0.89
C LEU A 69 3.26 -14.78 1.11
N ALA A 70 2.76 -14.72 2.34
CA ALA A 70 1.60 -13.92 2.69
C ALA A 70 1.82 -12.43 2.40
N ILE A 71 2.97 -11.86 2.80
CA ILE A 71 3.32 -10.46 2.47
C ILE A 71 3.34 -10.26 0.95
N ALA A 72 3.98 -11.15 0.20
CA ALA A 72 4.05 -11.08 -1.26
C ALA A 72 2.65 -11.12 -1.90
N THR A 73 1.76 -11.98 -1.43
CA THR A 73 0.38 -12.03 -1.95
C THR A 73 -0.41 -10.75 -1.67
N VAL A 74 -0.21 -10.12 -0.51
CA VAL A 74 -0.83 -8.83 -0.18
C VAL A 74 -0.29 -7.75 -1.12
N CYS A 75 1.03 -7.69 -1.30
CA CYS A 75 1.64 -6.75 -2.25
C CYS A 75 1.09 -6.92 -3.66
N PHE A 76 1.06 -8.16 -4.16
CA PHE A 76 0.52 -8.46 -5.48
C PHE A 76 -0.97 -8.10 -5.61
N LYS A 77 -1.77 -8.31 -4.56
CA LYS A 77 -3.18 -7.92 -4.53
C LYS A 77 -3.36 -6.41 -4.61
N VAL A 78 -2.54 -5.64 -3.89
CA VAL A 78 -2.51 -4.17 -3.96
C VAL A 78 -2.17 -3.73 -5.38
N GLU A 79 -1.12 -4.27 -5.98
CA GLU A 79 -0.73 -3.94 -7.35
C GLU A 79 -1.82 -4.30 -8.35
N ARG A 80 -2.38 -5.51 -8.30
CA ARG A 80 -3.41 -5.95 -9.25
C ARG A 80 -4.68 -5.11 -9.17
N LYS A 81 -5.13 -4.78 -7.95
CA LYS A 81 -6.33 -3.94 -7.74
C LYS A 81 -6.06 -2.50 -8.18
N ASN A 82 -4.83 -2.00 -8.03
CA ASN A 82 -4.47 -0.63 -8.36
C ASN A 82 -4.06 -0.43 -9.82
N LYS A 83 -3.45 -1.43 -10.47
CA LYS A 83 -3.18 -1.44 -11.92
C LYS A 83 -4.47 -1.23 -12.70
N ARG A 84 -5.57 -1.82 -12.23
CA ARG A 84 -6.92 -1.58 -12.76
C ARG A 84 -7.35 -0.11 -12.65
N ARG A 85 -7.06 0.58 -11.53
CA ARG A 85 -7.34 2.02 -11.39
C ARG A 85 -6.44 2.87 -12.29
N ILE A 86 -5.14 2.60 -12.33
CA ILE A 86 -4.17 3.36 -13.15
C ILE A 86 -4.48 3.23 -14.65
N THR A 87 -4.90 2.05 -15.11
CA THR A 87 -5.25 1.83 -16.54
C THR A 87 -6.64 2.36 -16.90
N THR A 88 -7.55 2.49 -15.93
CA THR A 88 -8.89 3.09 -16.13
C THR A 88 -8.93 4.61 -15.94
N ASP A 89 -7.84 5.21 -15.44
CA ASP A 89 -7.72 6.66 -15.25
C ASP A 89 -7.50 7.37 -16.60
N LYS A 90 -8.58 7.57 -17.37
CA LYS A 90 -8.59 8.42 -18.58
C LYS A 90 -8.44 9.92 -18.27
N THR A 91 -8.32 10.30 -17.00
CA THR A 91 -8.38 11.68 -16.48
C THR A 91 -7.04 12.38 -16.34
N GLY A 92 -5.91 11.74 -16.69
CA GLY A 92 -4.59 12.41 -16.74
C GLY A 92 -4.07 12.90 -15.38
N THR A 93 -4.53 12.30 -14.28
CA THR A 93 -4.29 12.76 -12.90
C THR A 93 -2.84 12.56 -12.42
N PHE A 94 -2.10 11.64 -13.04
CA PHE A 94 -0.72 11.30 -12.67
C PHE A 94 0.27 11.98 -13.62
N GLY A 95 1.20 12.76 -13.07
CA GLY A 95 2.17 13.56 -13.83
C GLY A 95 1.67 14.95 -14.25
N SER A 96 0.43 15.34 -13.93
CA SER A 96 -0.05 16.72 -14.10
C SER A 96 0.40 17.59 -12.93
N VAL A 97 0.91 18.79 -13.20
CA VAL A 97 1.18 19.79 -12.17
C VAL A 97 -0.17 20.31 -11.65
N SER A 98 -0.45 20.08 -10.37
CA SER A 98 -1.60 20.63 -9.67
C SER A 98 -1.19 21.94 -9.00
N LEU A 99 -1.72 23.05 -9.49
CA LEU A 99 -1.57 24.36 -8.88
C LEU A 99 -2.73 24.57 -7.88
N LEU A 100 -2.39 24.67 -6.60
CA LEU A 100 -3.31 25.04 -5.53
C LEU A 100 -3.12 26.52 -5.23
N LYS A 101 -4.16 27.33 -5.46
CA LYS A 101 -4.18 28.74 -5.10
C LYS A 101 -5.03 28.92 -3.84
N PHE A 102 -4.43 29.52 -2.83
CA PHE A 102 -5.11 29.81 -1.57
C PHE A 102 -5.47 31.30 -1.53
N TYR A 103 -6.77 31.55 -1.42
CA TYR A 103 -7.38 32.85 -1.18
C TYR A 103 -7.82 32.91 0.29
N ASP A 104 -8.32 34.07 0.74
CA ASP A 104 -8.75 34.23 2.13
C ASP A 104 -9.93 33.34 2.52
N GLU A 105 -10.89 33.16 1.61
CA GLU A 105 -12.13 32.43 1.91
C GLU A 105 -12.27 31.14 1.10
N LYS A 106 -11.36 30.88 0.15
CA LYS A 106 -11.50 29.75 -0.78
C LYS A 106 -10.17 29.18 -1.26
N VAL A 107 -10.22 27.92 -1.69
CA VAL A 107 -9.10 27.22 -2.32
C VAL A 107 -9.50 26.83 -3.73
N GLU A 108 -8.72 27.25 -4.72
CA GLU A 108 -8.91 26.85 -6.11
C GLU A 108 -7.82 25.85 -6.53
N MET A 109 -8.24 24.72 -7.11
CA MET A 109 -7.35 23.73 -7.68
C MET A 109 -7.40 23.81 -9.20
N ARG A 110 -6.23 24.00 -9.83
CA ARG A 110 -6.09 24.05 -11.29
C ARG A 110 -5.05 23.02 -11.73
N LYS A 111 -5.38 22.22 -12.73
CA LYS A 111 -4.46 21.23 -13.30
C LYS A 111 -4.03 21.68 -14.69
N TRP A 112 -2.73 21.63 -14.94
CA TRP A 112 -2.15 21.92 -16.25
C TRP A 112 -1.21 20.80 -16.63
N ARG A 113 -1.03 20.61 -17.94
CA ARG A 113 -0.28 19.51 -18.53
C ARG A 113 1.04 20.01 -19.10
#